data_AF-A0A6I7PBY4-F1
#
_entry.id   AF-A0A6I7PBY4-F1
#
_cell.length_a   1.000
_cell.length_b   1.000
_cell.length_c   1.000
_cell.angle_alpha   90.00
_cell.angle_beta   90.00
_cell.angle_gamma   90.00
#
_symmetry.space_group_name_H-M   'P 1'
#
loop_
_entity.id
_entity.type
_entity.pdbx_description
1 polymer ?
#
loop_
_entity_poly.entity_id
_entity_poly.type
_entity_poly.pdbx_seq_one_letter_code
_entity_poly.pdbx_strand_id
1 'polypeptide(L)'
;MYRLERIQQIGERFSTCSDYLQGVARIRCTNPECGHDCFRPFSCKGFYLCPSCSRKRTLLFAEHLTSEVLLRLPHRQFVFTLPKALRPFFRDDRRLFAEVSRLIYDILREFYHEAAGRPLLTGIIVAHQT
;
A
#
# COMPACT_ATOMS: atom_id res chain seq x y z
N MET A 1 21.82 0.66 -14.19
CA MET A 1 22.52 1.95 -13.95
C MET A 1 21.68 2.75 -12.95
N TYR A 2 22.09 2.79 -11.68
CA TYR A 2 21.43 3.63 -10.68
C TYR A 2 21.66 5.10 -11.07
N ARG A 3 20.58 5.89 -11.23
CA ARG A 3 20.68 7.33 -11.46
C ARG A 3 21.09 7.99 -10.14
N LEU A 4 22.38 8.13 -9.89
CA LEU A 4 22.94 8.79 -8.69
C LEU A 4 22.32 10.18 -8.47
N GLU A 5 22.12 10.94 -9.54
CA GLU A 5 21.43 12.24 -9.53
C GLU A 5 20.05 12.16 -8.85
N ARG A 6 19.27 11.11 -9.15
CA ARG A 6 17.95 10.92 -8.54
C ARG A 6 18.06 10.64 -7.05
N ILE A 7 19.05 9.87 -6.62
CA ILE A 7 19.28 9.57 -5.20
C ILE A 7 19.65 10.86 -4.47
N GLN A 8 20.55 11.63 -5.03
CA GLN A 8 21.01 12.90 -4.46
C GLN A 8 19.86 13.92 -4.34
N GLN A 9 19.07 14.10 -5.40
CA GLN A 9 17.88 14.96 -5.38
C GLN A 9 16.85 14.54 -4.31
N ILE A 10 16.64 13.23 -4.12
CA ILE A 10 15.74 12.73 -3.08
C ILE A 10 16.32 13.01 -1.68
N GLY A 11 17.63 12.85 -1.51
CA GLY A 11 18.33 13.17 -0.26
C GLY A 11 18.22 14.64 0.12
N GLU A 12 18.47 15.55 -0.83
CA GLU A 12 18.34 16.99 -0.62
C GLU A 12 16.91 17.38 -0.22
N ARG A 13 15.89 16.87 -0.92
CA ARG A 13 14.49 17.11 -0.55
C ARG A 13 14.12 16.52 0.81
N PHE A 14 14.68 15.37 1.17
CA PHE A 14 14.46 14.77 2.48
C PHE A 14 15.06 15.63 3.59
N SER A 15 16.26 16.20 3.37
CA SER A 15 16.95 17.03 4.37
C SER A 15 16.17 18.29 4.77
N THR A 16 15.33 18.80 3.86
CA THR A 16 14.47 19.97 4.09
C THR A 16 13.06 19.60 4.53
N CYS A 17 12.75 18.31 4.69
CA CYS A 17 11.43 17.86 5.11
C CYS A 17 11.18 18.25 6.57
N SER A 18 10.02 18.83 6.85
CA SER A 18 9.64 19.25 8.20
C SER A 18 10.51 20.37 8.80
N ASP A 19 11.33 21.03 7.98
CA ASP A 19 12.06 22.24 8.37
C ASP A 19 11.12 23.44 8.33
N TYR A 20 11.04 24.15 9.45
CA TYR A 20 10.19 25.34 9.63
C TYR A 20 10.70 26.54 8.81
N LEU A 21 11.99 26.57 8.47
CA LEU A 21 12.58 27.64 7.65
C LEU A 21 12.17 27.54 6.17
N GLN A 22 11.71 26.37 5.72
CA GLN A 22 11.26 26.13 4.35
C GLN A 22 9.82 26.58 4.10
N GLY A 23 9.18 27.16 5.12
CA GLY A 23 7.78 27.59 5.08
C GLY A 23 6.86 26.64 5.84
N VAL A 24 5.78 27.24 6.36
CA VAL A 24 4.80 26.56 7.19
C VAL A 24 3.39 26.94 6.78
N ALA A 25 2.48 25.99 6.87
CA ALA A 25 1.04 26.27 6.86
C ALA A 25 0.58 26.47 8.31
N ARG A 26 -0.07 27.59 8.59
CA ARG A 26 -0.81 27.79 9.84
C ARG A 26 -2.22 27.24 9.66
N ILE A 27 -2.60 26.31 10.52
CA ILE A 27 -3.96 25.76 10.57
C ILE A 27 -4.58 26.28 11.86
N ARG A 28 -5.66 27.05 11.71
CA ARG A 28 -6.40 27.66 12.80
C ARG A 28 -7.79 27.03 12.89
N CYS A 29 -8.21 26.64 14.09
CA CYS A 29 -9.60 26.26 14.33
C CYS A 29 -10.51 27.47 14.10
N THR A 30 -11.58 27.29 13.32
CA THR A 30 -12.55 28.36 13.03
C THR A 30 -13.61 28.53 14.12
N ASN A 31 -13.68 27.60 15.09
CA ASN A 31 -14.59 27.73 16.23
C ASN A 31 -14.15 28.88 17.16
N PRO A 32 -15.00 29.89 17.40
CA PRO A 32 -14.65 31.06 18.22
C PRO A 32 -14.16 30.72 19.63
N GLU A 33 -14.70 29.68 20.25
CA GLU A 33 -14.37 29.29 21.63
C GLU A 33 -13.08 28.45 21.75
N CYS A 34 -12.56 27.94 20.63
CA CYS A 34 -11.41 27.03 20.64
C CYS A 34 -10.07 27.77 20.47
N GLY A 35 -9.99 28.66 19.47
CA GLY A 35 -8.77 29.44 19.18
C GLY A 35 -7.50 28.64 18.86
N HIS A 36 -7.55 27.31 18.78
CA HIS A 36 -6.36 26.47 18.62
C HIS A 36 -5.66 26.71 17.27
N ASP A 37 -4.35 26.88 17.33
CA ASP A 37 -3.47 27.05 16.17
C ASP A 37 -2.39 25.97 16.16
N CYS A 38 -2.15 25.38 14.98
CA CYS A 38 -0.97 24.55 14.77
C CYS A 38 -0.24 24.95 13.49
N PHE A 39 1.10 24.92 13.57
CA PHE A 39 1.96 25.14 12.41
C PHE A 39 2.42 23.80 11.87
N ARG A 40 2.26 23.62 10.57
CA ARG A 40 2.67 22.41 9.85
C ARG A 40 3.74 22.77 8.82
N PRO A 41 4.99 22.32 9.01
CA PRO A 41 6.03 22.54 8.01
C PRO A 41 5.75 21.72 6.75
N PHE A 42 6.34 22.15 5.64
CA PHE A 42 6.14 21.46 4.37
C PHE A 42 6.79 20.08 4.33
N SER A 43 6.11 19.19 3.60
CA SER A 43 6.54 17.81 3.42
C SER A 43 7.34 17.67 2.11
N CYS A 44 8.43 16.91 2.12
CA CYS A 44 9.20 16.64 0.90
C CYS A 44 8.43 15.83 -0.15
N LYS A 45 7.33 15.16 0.26
CA LYS A 45 6.51 14.24 -0.56
C LYS A 45 7.31 13.06 -1.14
N GLY A 46 8.50 12.80 -0.59
CA GLY A 46 9.35 11.67 -0.97
C GLY A 46 8.77 10.34 -0.48
N PHE A 47 9.03 9.28 -1.25
CA PHE A 47 8.63 7.92 -0.93
C PHE A 47 9.88 7.07 -0.65
N TYR A 48 9.76 6.08 0.25
CA TYR A 48 10.82 5.21 0.78
C TYR A 48 11.83 5.88 1.71
N LEU A 49 12.49 6.97 1.31
CA LEU A 49 13.55 7.58 2.12
C LEU A 49 13.00 8.34 3.34
N CYS A 50 12.00 9.20 3.13
CA CYS A 50 11.43 10.01 4.20
C CYS A 50 10.38 9.19 4.98
N PRO A 51 10.60 8.90 6.28
CA PRO A 51 9.66 8.10 7.07
C PRO A 51 8.31 8.81 7.27
N SER A 52 8.33 10.13 7.52
CA SER A 52 7.12 10.93 7.74
C SER A 52 6.23 10.97 6.49
N CYS A 53 6.82 11.27 5.33
CA CYS A 53 6.07 11.35 4.07
C CYS A 53 5.61 9.97 3.59
N SER A 54 6.45 8.94 3.74
CA SER A 54 6.10 7.57 3.37
C SER A 54 4.94 7.07 4.23
N ARG A 55 5.00 7.26 5.56
CA ARG A 55 3.90 6.91 6.47
C ARG A 55 2.61 7.65 6.11
N LYS A 56 2.66 8.97 5.91
CA LYS A 56 1.48 9.76 5.52
C LYS A 56 0.84 9.20 4.25
N ARG A 57 1.65 8.88 3.24
CA ARG A 57 1.16 8.29 1.99
C ARG A 57 0.51 6.93 2.21
N THR A 58 1.11 6.05 3.00
CA THR A 58 0.53 4.75 3.35
C THR A 58 -0.81 4.90 4.07
N LEU A 59 -0.92 5.83 5.01
CA LEU A 59 -2.18 6.08 5.73
C LEU A 59 -3.28 6.61 4.80
N LEU A 60 -2.99 7.62 3.99
CA LEU A 60 -3.96 8.16 3.02
C LEU A 60 -4.39 7.10 1.99
N PHE A 61 -3.46 6.24 1.58
CA PHE A 61 -3.79 5.13 0.69
C PHE A 61 -4.70 4.11 1.39
N ALA A 62 -4.43 3.74 2.64
CA ALA A 62 -5.27 2.83 3.41
C ALA A 62 -6.68 3.40 3.66
N GLU A 63 -6.78 4.70 3.95
CA GLU A 63 -8.05 5.40 4.09
C GLU A 63 -8.85 5.34 2.80
N HIS A 64 -8.24 5.70 1.67
CA HIS A 64 -8.87 5.60 0.35
C HIS A 64 -9.32 4.18 0.01
N LEU A 65 -8.48 3.17 0.28
CA LEU A 65 -8.86 1.77 0.08
C LEU A 65 -10.11 1.40 0.88
N THR A 66 -10.18 1.85 2.13
CA THR A 66 -11.27 1.49 3.05
C THR A 66 -12.55 2.26 2.74
N SER A 67 -12.46 3.52 2.29
CA SER A 67 -13.63 4.37 2.05
C SER A 67 -14.20 4.22 0.64
N GLU A 68 -13.34 4.09 -0.39
CA GLU A 68 -13.76 4.18 -1.79
C GLU A 68 -13.61 2.88 -2.59
N VAL A 69 -12.68 1.99 -2.22
CA VAL A 69 -12.29 0.86 -3.08
C VAL A 69 -12.84 -0.47 -2.61
N LEU A 70 -12.69 -0.77 -1.31
CA LEU A 70 -13.06 -2.05 -0.75
C LEU A 70 -14.55 -2.12 -0.46
N LEU A 71 -15.20 -3.17 -0.94
CA LEU A 71 -16.58 -3.48 -0.59
C LEU A 71 -16.71 -3.78 0.90
N ARG A 72 -17.85 -3.45 1.52
CA ARG A 72 -18.15 -3.79 2.92
C ARG A 72 -18.54 -5.26 3.06
N LEU A 73 -17.57 -6.15 2.83
CA LEU A 73 -17.67 -7.61 2.91
C LEU A 73 -16.48 -8.17 3.71
N PRO A 74 -16.55 -9.40 4.24
CA PRO A 74 -15.39 -10.04 4.85
C PRO A 74 -14.25 -10.22 3.85
N HIS A 75 -13.08 -9.68 4.16
CA HIS A 75 -11.85 -9.82 3.35
C HIS A 75 -10.84 -10.71 4.08
N ARG A 76 -10.11 -11.54 3.34
CA ARG A 76 -8.98 -12.33 3.87
C ARG A 76 -7.78 -12.24 2.95
N GLN A 77 -6.64 -11.87 3.53
CA GLN A 77 -5.36 -11.88 2.84
C GLN A 77 -4.67 -13.24 3.01
N PHE A 78 -4.21 -13.80 1.90
CA PHE A 78 -3.33 -14.99 1.88
C PHE A 78 -2.00 -14.62 1.25
N VAL A 79 -0.91 -15.12 1.83
CA VAL A 79 0.45 -14.93 1.33
C VAL A 79 1.06 -16.30 1.10
N PHE A 80 1.32 -16.61 -0.17
CA PHE A 80 1.97 -17.85 -0.57
C PHE A 80 3.41 -17.56 -0.96
N THR A 81 4.35 -18.33 -0.41
CA THR A 81 5.77 -18.20 -0.74
C THR A 81 6.16 -19.19 -1.82
N LEU A 82 6.74 -18.70 -2.91
CA LEU A 82 7.33 -19.55 -3.95
C LEU A 82 8.82 -19.84 -3.65
N PRO A 83 9.25 -21.12 -3.71
CA PRO A 83 10.66 -21.48 -3.67
C PRO A 83 11.47 -20.69 -4.68
N LYS A 84 12.68 -20.25 -4.30
CA LYS A 84 13.53 -19.40 -5.17
C LYS A 84 13.78 -20.02 -6.54
N ALA A 85 13.97 -21.34 -6.59
CA ALA A 85 14.17 -22.09 -7.83
C ALA A 85 12.98 -21.98 -8.81
N LEU A 86 11.77 -21.76 -8.30
CA LEU A 86 10.56 -21.69 -9.13
C LEU A 86 10.27 -20.27 -9.64
N ARG A 87 10.79 -19.22 -8.98
CA ARG A 87 10.49 -17.82 -9.31
C ARG A 87 10.78 -17.42 -10.77
N PRO A 88 11.88 -17.87 -11.42
CA PRO A 88 12.13 -17.54 -12.83
C PRO A 88 10.99 -17.99 -13.75
N PHE A 89 10.44 -19.18 -13.53
CA PHE A 89 9.34 -19.70 -14.35
C PHE A 89 8.08 -18.84 -14.24
N PHE A 90 7.72 -18.38 -13.03
CA PHE A 90 6.57 -17.50 -12.83
C PHE A 90 6.79 -16.08 -13.38
N ARG A 91 8.04 -15.61 -13.41
CA ARG A 91 8.38 -14.31 -13.98
C ARG A 91 8.28 -14.34 -15.51
N ASP A 92 8.78 -15.41 -16.11
CA ASP A 92 8.95 -15.50 -17.57
C ASP A 92 7.69 -16.10 -18.25
N ASP A 93 6.93 -16.94 -17.56
CA ASP A 93 5.68 -17.54 -18.05
C ASP A 93 4.42 -17.01 -17.31
N ARG A 94 3.71 -16.10 -17.97
CA ARG A 94 2.45 -15.53 -17.46
C ARG A 94 1.28 -16.53 -17.46
N ARG A 95 1.31 -17.57 -18.31
CA ARG A 95 0.25 -18.58 -18.35
C ARG A 95 0.32 -19.46 -17.11
N LEU A 96 1.54 -19.87 -16.74
CA LEU A 96 1.78 -20.60 -15.50
C LEU A 96 1.25 -19.83 -14.27
N PHE A 97 1.50 -18.52 -14.19
CA PHE A 97 0.95 -17.69 -13.12
C PHE A 97 -0.59 -17.70 -13.10
N ALA A 98 -1.24 -17.60 -14.26
CA ALA A 98 -2.70 -17.62 -14.35
C ALA A 98 -3.28 -18.97 -13.93
N GLU A 99 -2.68 -20.09 -14.35
CA GLU A 99 -3.10 -21.44 -13.98
C GLU A 99 -2.98 -21.68 -12.48
N VAL A 100 -1.83 -21.33 -11.90
CA VAL A 100 -1.61 -21.46 -10.45
C VAL A 100 -2.55 -20.54 -9.66
N SER A 101 -2.86 -19.35 -10.17
CA SER A 101 -3.84 -18.45 -9.54
C SER A 101 -5.25 -19.06 -9.51
N ARG A 102 -5.66 -19.76 -10.58
CA ARG A 102 -6.94 -20.49 -10.61
C ARG A 102 -6.92 -21.67 -9.64
N LEU A 103 -5.84 -22.43 -9.60
CA LEU A 103 -5.69 -23.53 -8.65
C LEU A 103 -5.79 -23.05 -7.19
N ILE A 104 -5.11 -21.95 -6.85
CA ILE A 104 -5.20 -21.33 -5.51
C ILE A 104 -6.64 -20.91 -5.21
N TYR A 105 -7.33 -20.31 -6.19
CA TYR A 105 -8.73 -19.93 -6.03
C TYR A 105 -9.62 -21.14 -5.73
N ASP A 106 -9.49 -22.23 -6.50
CA ASP A 106 -10.30 -23.43 -6.32
C ASP A 106 -10.08 -24.05 -4.94
N ILE A 107 -8.82 -24.18 -4.51
CA ILE A 107 -8.47 -24.69 -3.17
C ILE A 107 -9.08 -23.82 -2.06
N LEU A 108 -8.94 -22.49 -2.16
CA LEU A 108 -9.50 -21.58 -1.15
C LEU A 108 -11.03 -21.61 -1.13
N ARG A 109 -11.65 -21.70 -2.31
CA ARG A 109 -13.10 -21.79 -2.45
C ARG A 109 -13.63 -23.07 -1.80
N GLU A 110 -13.01 -24.21 -2.08
CA GLU A 110 -13.37 -25.51 -1.46
C GLU A 110 -13.23 -25.45 0.06
N PHE A 111 -12.09 -24.97 0.56
CA PHE A 111 -11.86 -24.78 1.99
C PHE A 111 -12.97 -23.95 2.65
N TYR A 112 -13.37 -22.84 2.03
CA TYR A 112 -14.42 -21.98 2.59
C TYR A 112 -15.82 -22.58 2.47
N HIS A 113 -16.12 -23.36 1.42
CA HIS A 113 -17.39 -24.09 1.31
C HIS A 113 -17.53 -25.11 2.42
N GLU A 114 -16.46 -25.87 2.69
CA GLU A 114 -16.41 -26.86 3.75
C GLU A 114 -16.53 -26.20 5.12
N ALA A 115 -15.70 -25.18 5.40
CA ALA A 115 -15.70 -24.47 6.68
C ALA A 115 -17.05 -23.77 6.99
N ALA A 116 -17.76 -23.31 5.96
CA ALA A 116 -19.07 -22.68 6.12
C ALA A 116 -20.24 -23.67 6.12
N GLY A 117 -20.01 -24.94 5.75
CA GLY A 117 -21.07 -25.94 5.55
C GLY A 117 -22.03 -25.62 4.40
N ARG A 118 -21.68 -24.68 3.50
CA ARG A 118 -22.51 -24.26 2.36
C ARG A 118 -21.67 -23.60 1.27
N PRO A 119 -22.13 -23.61 -0.01
CA PRO A 119 -21.52 -22.83 -1.06
C PRO A 119 -21.54 -21.32 -0.74
N LEU A 120 -20.41 -20.66 -0.96
CA LEU A 120 -20.23 -19.22 -0.80
C LEU A 120 -19.88 -18.58 -2.14
N LEU A 121 -20.42 -17.40 -2.43
CA LEU A 121 -19.95 -16.61 -3.56
C LEU A 121 -18.66 -15.89 -3.13
N THR A 122 -17.52 -16.32 -3.67
CA THR A 122 -16.21 -15.77 -3.36
C THR A 122 -15.59 -15.10 -4.58
N GLY A 123 -14.89 -13.98 -4.37
CA GLY A 123 -14.01 -13.36 -5.36
C GLY A 123 -12.57 -13.39 -4.86
N ILE A 124 -11.61 -13.39 -5.78
CA ILE A 124 -10.19 -13.30 -5.43
C ILE A 124 -9.48 -12.32 -6.36
N ILE A 125 -8.52 -11.59 -5.78
CA ILE A 125 -7.54 -10.82 -6.53
C ILE A 125 -6.18 -11.43 -6.20
N VAL A 126 -5.50 -11.93 -7.23
CA VAL A 126 -4.18 -12.55 -7.09
C VAL A 126 -3.14 -11.66 -7.73
N ALA A 127 -2.08 -11.38 -6.99
CA ALA A 127 -0.90 -10.68 -7.47
C ALA A 127 0.34 -11.48 -7.09
N HIS A 128 1.31 -11.56 -8.01
CA HIS A 128 2.66 -12.00 -7.67
C HIS A 128 3.58 -10.80 -7.58
N GLN A 129 4.44 -10.79 -6.57
CA GLN A 129 5.49 -9.80 -6.41
C GLN A 129 6.83 -10.51 -6.57
N THR A 130 7.51 -10.27 -7.69
CA THR A 130 8.88 -10.74 -7.95
C THR A 130 9.91 -9.87 -7.27
#